data_AF-A0A7K8Q254-F1
#
_entry.id   AF-A0A7K8Q254-F1
#
_cell.length_a   1.000
_cell.length_b   1.000
_cell.length_c   1.000
_cell.angle_alpha   90.00
_cell.angle_beta   90.00
_cell.angle_gamma   90.00
#
_symmetry.space_group_name_H-M   'P 1'
#
loop_
_entity.id
_entity.type
_entity.pdbx_description
1 polymer ?
#
loop_
_entity_poly.entity_id
_entity_poly.type
_entity_poly.pdbx_seq_one_letter_code
_entity_poly.pdbx_strand_id
1 'polypeptide(L)'
;MPKKFQGENTKSAAARARKAEAKAAADAKRQQELEDAYWKDEDKHVMRKEQRKEEKEKRRLEQLERKKELQRLLEEEDSKLKGKSPKQVTPGKVTRAQIEETIRKDQQQKENADTAEKEKTHLEVPLEENINRRVLEEGSVEARTIEDAIAVLSVANDLDRHPERRMKAAFTAFEEVNLPRLKQENPNMRLSQLKQLLKKEWMKSPENPMNQRHKAYNSQK
;
A
#
# COMPACT_ATOMS: atom_id res chain seq x y z
N MET A 1 -48.84 8.45 -40.05
CA MET A 1 -47.76 7.59 -40.58
C MET A 1 -46.63 7.54 -39.54
N PRO A 2 -46.18 6.36 -39.07
CA PRO A 2 -45.11 6.29 -38.07
C PRO A 2 -43.78 6.76 -38.66
N LYS A 3 -43.14 7.71 -37.97
CA LYS A 3 -41.89 8.37 -38.40
C LYS A 3 -40.76 7.32 -38.46
N LYS A 4 -40.37 6.92 -39.67
CA LYS A 4 -39.24 6.00 -39.90
C LYS A 4 -37.96 6.73 -39.47
N PHE A 5 -37.38 6.35 -38.34
CA PHE A 5 -36.06 6.82 -37.94
C PHE A 5 -35.04 6.34 -38.98
N GLN A 6 -34.38 7.25 -39.68
CA GLN A 6 -33.27 6.94 -40.58
C GLN A 6 -32.01 6.70 -39.73
N GLY A 7 -31.93 5.51 -39.13
CA GLY A 7 -30.85 5.11 -38.25
C GLY A 7 -31.26 4.00 -37.31
N GLU A 8 -30.29 3.29 -36.75
CA GLU A 8 -30.55 2.25 -35.77
C GLU A 8 -31.14 2.89 -34.50
N ASN A 9 -32.23 2.32 -33.97
CA ASN A 9 -32.91 2.86 -32.79
C ASN A 9 -31.95 2.85 -31.59
N THR A 10 -31.68 4.03 -31.01
CA THR A 10 -30.71 4.21 -29.92
C THR A 10 -30.96 3.29 -28.72
N LYS A 11 -32.23 3.00 -28.39
CA LYS A 11 -32.58 2.04 -27.33
C LYS A 11 -32.26 0.60 -27.71
N SER A 12 -32.43 0.24 -28.99
CA SER A 12 -32.07 -1.08 -29.51
C SER A 12 -30.56 -1.26 -29.57
N ALA A 13 -29.81 -0.24 -29.99
CA ALA A 13 -28.35 -0.24 -29.97
C ALA A 13 -27.80 -0.39 -28.54
N ALA A 14 -28.36 0.35 -27.56
CA ALA A 14 -27.98 0.21 -26.16
C ALA A 14 -28.30 -1.18 -25.58
N ALA A 15 -29.44 -1.78 -25.95
CA ALA A 15 -29.78 -3.14 -25.52
C ALA A 15 -28.83 -4.20 -26.14
N ARG A 16 -28.47 -4.04 -27.41
CA ARG A 16 -27.47 -4.90 -28.09
C ARG A 16 -26.08 -4.77 -27.46
N ALA A 17 -25.66 -3.54 -27.13
CA ALA A 17 -24.39 -3.29 -26.43
C ALA A 17 -24.35 -3.99 -25.07
N ARG A 18 -25.39 -3.83 -24.23
CA ARG A 18 -25.47 -4.52 -22.93
C ARG A 18 -25.45 -6.04 -23.06
N LYS A 19 -26.13 -6.60 -24.07
CA LYS A 19 -26.12 -8.04 -24.32
C LYS A 19 -24.75 -8.53 -24.81
N ALA A 20 -24.06 -7.74 -25.61
CA ALA A 20 -22.69 -8.03 -26.06
C ALA A 20 -21.69 -7.95 -24.91
N GLU A 21 -21.79 -6.95 -24.04
CA GLU A 21 -20.98 -6.80 -22.83
C GLU A 21 -21.20 -7.95 -21.85
N ALA A 22 -22.46 -8.33 -21.59
CA ALA A 22 -22.78 -9.46 -20.74
C ALA A 22 -22.24 -10.79 -21.29
N LYS A 23 -22.31 -10.97 -22.63
CA LYS A 23 -21.73 -12.15 -23.28
C LYS A 23 -20.20 -12.13 -23.20
N ALA A 24 -19.56 -11.01 -23.48
CA ALA A 24 -18.11 -10.87 -23.39
C ALA A 24 -17.61 -11.11 -21.95
N ALA A 25 -18.33 -10.62 -20.94
CA ALA A 25 -18.02 -10.88 -19.54
C ALA A 25 -18.18 -12.36 -19.18
N ALA A 26 -19.23 -13.03 -19.67
CA ALA A 26 -19.44 -14.46 -19.45
C ALA A 26 -18.35 -15.30 -20.14
N ASP A 27 -17.99 -14.96 -21.37
CA ASP A 27 -16.94 -15.64 -22.14
C ASP A 27 -15.57 -15.42 -21.47
N ALA A 28 -15.28 -14.19 -21.02
CA ALA A 28 -14.05 -13.87 -20.27
C ALA A 28 -13.98 -14.64 -18.94
N LYS A 29 -15.07 -14.70 -18.19
CA LYS A 29 -15.13 -15.48 -16.94
C LYS A 29 -14.91 -16.97 -17.21
N ARG A 30 -15.53 -17.51 -18.26
CA ARG A 30 -15.32 -18.90 -18.66
C ARG A 30 -13.88 -19.17 -19.06
N GLN A 31 -13.24 -18.26 -19.78
CA GLN A 31 -11.81 -18.37 -20.12
C GLN A 31 -10.94 -18.34 -18.86
N GLN A 32 -11.18 -17.40 -17.95
CA GLN A 32 -10.47 -17.34 -16.66
C GLN A 32 -10.63 -18.65 -15.87
N GLU A 33 -11.85 -19.16 -15.72
CA GLU A 33 -12.10 -20.43 -15.03
C GLU A 33 -11.37 -21.62 -15.69
N LEU A 34 -11.23 -21.62 -17.02
CA LEU A 34 -10.49 -22.65 -17.75
C LEU A 34 -8.98 -22.53 -17.54
N GLU A 35 -8.43 -21.31 -17.59
CA GLU A 35 -7.02 -21.06 -17.32
C GLU A 35 -6.68 -21.37 -15.85
N ASP A 36 -7.50 -20.94 -14.90
CA ASP A 36 -7.33 -21.24 -13.48
C ASP A 36 -7.40 -22.75 -13.23
N ALA A 37 -8.31 -23.46 -13.91
CA ALA A 37 -8.38 -24.92 -13.83
C ALA A 37 -7.14 -25.59 -14.45
N TYR A 38 -6.63 -25.05 -15.56
CA TYR A 38 -5.42 -25.57 -16.23
C TYR A 38 -4.17 -25.38 -15.35
N TRP A 39 -4.10 -24.27 -14.62
CA TRP A 39 -2.98 -23.93 -13.74
C TRP A 39 -3.16 -24.39 -12.29
N LYS A 40 -4.23 -25.15 -12.00
CA LYS A 40 -4.47 -25.67 -10.66
C LYS A 40 -3.44 -26.75 -10.31
N ASP A 41 -2.62 -26.48 -9.30
CA ASP A 41 -1.70 -27.47 -8.75
C ASP A 41 -2.44 -28.39 -7.74
N GLU A 42 -2.33 -29.70 -7.93
CA GLU A 42 -2.92 -30.71 -7.06
C GLU A 42 -1.84 -31.54 -6.32
N ASP A 43 -0.60 -31.03 -6.22
CA ASP A 43 0.44 -31.70 -5.44
C ASP A 43 0.02 -31.85 -3.96
N LYS A 44 -0.15 -33.10 -3.55
CA LYS A 44 -0.48 -33.54 -2.19
C LYS A 44 0.43 -32.92 -1.13
N HIS A 45 1.72 -32.73 -1.41
CA HIS A 45 2.66 -32.17 -0.45
C HIS A 45 2.47 -30.66 -0.26
N VAL A 46 2.15 -29.94 -1.33
CA VAL A 46 1.84 -28.50 -1.29
C VAL A 46 0.51 -28.28 -0.57
N MET A 47 -0.54 -29.01 -0.95
CA MET A 47 -1.86 -28.94 -0.30
C MET A 47 -1.78 -29.22 1.20
N ARG A 48 -0.98 -30.22 1.63
CA ARG A 48 -0.80 -30.53 3.06
C ARG A 48 -0.05 -29.43 3.81
N LYS A 49 0.86 -28.69 3.16
CA LYS A 49 1.55 -27.55 3.77
C LYS A 49 0.60 -26.36 3.92
N GLU A 50 -0.20 -26.07 2.90
CA GLU A 50 -1.21 -25.00 2.94
C GLU A 50 -2.26 -25.28 4.02
N GLN A 51 -2.81 -26.49 4.08
CA GLN A 51 -3.76 -26.88 5.13
C GLN A 51 -3.18 -26.68 6.54
N ARG A 52 -1.93 -27.06 6.79
CA ARG A 52 -1.28 -26.83 8.09
C ARG A 52 -1.10 -25.34 8.40
N LYS A 53 -0.85 -24.51 7.39
CA LYS A 53 -0.73 -23.06 7.54
C LYS A 53 -2.09 -22.45 7.84
N GLU A 54 -3.12 -22.81 7.08
CA GLU A 54 -4.50 -22.36 7.27
C GLU A 54 -5.04 -22.77 8.64
N GLU A 55 -4.82 -24.01 9.09
CA GLU A 55 -5.23 -24.47 10.42
C GLU A 55 -4.55 -23.66 11.53
N LYS A 56 -3.27 -23.33 11.37
CA LYS A 56 -2.52 -22.51 12.33
C LYS A 56 -3.02 -21.07 12.37
N GLU A 57 -3.31 -20.48 11.21
CA GLU A 57 -3.86 -19.13 11.12
C GLU A 57 -5.29 -19.07 11.65
N LYS A 58 -6.14 -20.04 11.30
CA LYS A 58 -7.51 -20.16 11.82
C LYS A 58 -7.51 -20.29 13.34
N ARG A 59 -6.67 -21.15 13.91
CA ARG A 59 -6.54 -21.28 15.37
C ARG A 59 -6.06 -19.99 16.03
N ARG A 60 -5.16 -19.23 15.39
CA ARG A 60 -4.71 -17.94 15.89
C ARG A 60 -5.84 -16.91 15.86
N LEU A 61 -6.61 -16.85 14.77
CA LEU A 61 -7.74 -15.93 14.63
C LEU A 61 -8.84 -16.25 15.64
N GLU A 62 -9.22 -17.52 15.78
CA GLU A 62 -10.21 -17.96 16.77
C GLU A 62 -9.78 -17.61 18.20
N GLN A 63 -8.50 -17.75 18.54
CA GLN A 63 -7.99 -17.31 19.85
C GLN A 63 -8.09 -15.79 20.06
N LEU A 64 -7.84 -15.00 19.01
CA LEU A 64 -7.96 -13.55 19.06
C LEU A 64 -9.42 -13.12 19.17
N GLU A 65 -10.31 -13.76 18.41
CA GLU A 65 -11.76 -13.54 18.48
C GLU A 65 -12.30 -13.90 19.85
N ARG A 66 -11.95 -15.07 20.39
CA ARG A 66 -12.33 -15.48 21.75
C ARG A 66 -11.83 -14.50 22.81
N LYS A 67 -10.60 -14.00 22.68
CA LYS A 67 -10.07 -12.97 23.60
C LYS A 67 -10.83 -11.65 23.46
N LYS A 68 -11.16 -11.24 22.23
CA LYS A 68 -11.92 -10.02 21.96
C LYS A 68 -13.35 -10.11 22.50
N GLU A 69 -14.00 -11.26 22.36
CA GLU A 69 -15.32 -11.53 22.94
C GLU A 69 -15.29 -11.53 24.47
N LEU A 70 -14.28 -12.17 25.08
CA LEU A 70 -14.10 -12.14 26.53
C LEU A 70 -13.88 -10.71 27.05
N GLN A 71 -13.03 -9.94 26.36
CA GLN A 71 -12.77 -8.54 26.70
C GLN A 71 -14.04 -7.69 26.57
N ARG A 72 -14.83 -7.91 25.51
CA ARG A 72 -16.11 -7.23 25.33
C ARG A 72 -17.08 -7.56 26.47
N LEU A 73 -17.18 -8.82 26.89
CA LEU A 73 -18.04 -9.22 28.00
C LEU A 73 -17.58 -8.58 29.31
N LEU A 74 -16.27 -8.52 29.57
CA LEU A 74 -15.71 -7.85 30.75
C LEU A 74 -16.07 -6.35 30.75
N GLU A 75 -15.98 -5.67 29.61
CA GLU A 75 -16.35 -4.26 29.50
C GLU A 75 -17.87 -4.04 29.67
N GLU A 76 -18.70 -4.95 29.15
CA GLU A 76 -20.15 -4.95 29.40
C GLU A 76 -20.48 -5.16 30.89
N GLU A 77 -19.74 -6.01 31.60
CA GLU A 77 -19.87 -6.19 33.05
C GLU A 77 -19.38 -4.97 33.84
N ASP A 78 -18.21 -4.43 33.49
CA ASP A 78 -17.61 -3.25 34.14
C ASP A 78 -18.50 -2.01 33.97
N SER A 79 -19.06 -1.80 32.78
CA SER A 79 -20.00 -0.69 32.54
C SER A 79 -21.28 -0.84 33.38
N LYS A 80 -21.78 -2.07 33.57
CA LYS A 80 -22.94 -2.36 34.41
C LYS A 80 -22.62 -2.22 35.92
N LEU A 81 -21.40 -2.54 36.33
CA LEU A 81 -20.92 -2.40 37.70
C LEU A 81 -20.56 -0.94 38.05
N LYS A 82 -20.05 -0.16 37.09
CA LYS A 82 -19.68 1.26 37.25
C LYS A 82 -20.87 2.17 37.55
N GLY A 83 -22.10 1.68 37.40
CA GLY A 83 -23.31 2.31 37.94
C GLY A 83 -23.42 2.27 39.48
N LYS A 84 -22.56 1.53 40.18
CA LYS A 84 -22.45 1.49 41.64
C LYS A 84 -21.04 1.91 42.08
N SER A 85 -20.75 3.20 42.01
CA SER A 85 -19.59 3.74 42.73
C SER A 85 -19.82 3.58 44.24
N PRO A 86 -18.93 2.91 45.00
CA PRO A 86 -18.90 3.13 46.43
C PRO A 86 -18.52 4.59 46.63
N LYS A 87 -19.26 5.28 47.51
CA LYS A 87 -18.96 6.64 47.96
C LYS A 87 -17.45 6.77 48.19
N GLN A 88 -16.85 7.80 47.58
CA GLN A 88 -15.50 8.23 47.90
C GLN A 88 -15.40 8.38 49.43
N VAL A 89 -14.72 7.44 50.06
CA VAL A 89 -14.28 7.59 51.44
C VAL A 89 -13.17 8.62 51.38
N THR A 90 -13.47 9.82 51.87
CA THR A 90 -12.49 10.87 52.10
C THR A 90 -11.35 10.30 52.95
N PRO A 91 -10.08 10.63 52.68
CA PRO A 91 -8.99 10.19 53.55
C PRO A 91 -9.25 10.79 54.94
N GLY A 92 -9.60 9.93 55.90
CA GLY A 92 -9.73 10.32 57.29
C GLY A 92 -8.43 10.98 57.73
N LYS A 93 -8.54 12.10 58.45
CA LYS A 93 -7.39 12.87 58.94
C LYS A 93 -6.48 11.92 59.72
N VAL A 94 -5.35 11.57 59.11
CA VAL A 94 -4.34 10.71 59.72
C VAL A 94 -3.68 11.54 60.83
N THR A 95 -3.68 11.03 62.05
CA THR A 95 -3.02 11.69 63.18
C THR A 95 -1.51 11.66 62.97
N ARG A 96 -0.80 12.72 63.40
CA ARG A 96 0.65 12.87 63.20
C ARG A 96 1.47 11.64 63.63
N ALA A 97 1.07 10.98 64.71
CA ALA A 97 1.71 9.75 65.20
C ALA A 97 1.65 8.60 64.18
N GLN A 98 0.55 8.49 63.44
CA GLN A 98 0.33 7.43 62.47
C GLN A 98 1.07 7.72 61.14
N ILE A 99 1.39 8.99 60.86
CA ILE A 99 2.29 9.40 59.76
C ILE A 99 3.75 9.08 60.11
N GLU A 100 4.17 9.34 61.36
CA GLU A 100 5.53 9.02 61.80
C GLU A 100 5.76 7.49 61.85
N GLU A 101 4.75 6.70 62.21
CA GLU A 101 4.82 5.24 62.20
C GLU A 101 4.93 4.65 60.78
N THR A 102 4.17 5.19 59.81
CA THR A 102 4.26 4.75 58.42
C THR A 102 5.60 5.12 57.79
N ILE A 103 6.12 6.33 58.07
CA ILE A 103 7.44 6.76 57.59
C ILE A 103 8.55 5.86 58.17
N ARG A 104 8.46 5.51 59.46
CA ARG A 104 9.46 4.63 60.11
C ARG A 104 9.42 3.21 59.54
N LYS A 105 8.23 2.70 59.22
CA LYS A 105 8.04 1.39 58.60
C LYS A 105 8.56 1.37 57.16
N ASP A 106 8.34 2.44 56.40
CA ASP A 106 8.88 2.61 55.04
C ASP A 106 10.41 2.70 55.03
N GLN A 107 11.00 3.39 56.01
CA GLN A 107 12.46 3.45 56.19
C GLN A 107 13.04 2.06 56.51
N GLN A 108 12.43 1.30 57.43
CA GLN A 108 12.85 -0.07 57.71
C GLN A 108 12.70 -1.00 56.50
N GLN A 109 11.67 -0.81 55.67
CA GLN A 109 11.52 -1.59 54.44
C GLN A 109 12.57 -1.23 53.39
N LYS A 110 12.97 0.05 53.29
CA LYS A 110 14.07 0.47 52.41
C LYS A 110 15.42 -0.07 52.87
N GLU A 111 15.73 -0.02 54.16
CA GLU A 111 16.98 -0.56 54.72
C GLU A 111 17.08 -2.09 54.53
N ASN A 112 15.96 -2.81 54.66
CA ASN A 112 15.90 -4.24 54.34
C ASN A 112 15.97 -4.54 52.82
N ALA A 113 15.57 -3.59 51.97
CA ALA A 113 15.65 -3.73 50.51
C ALA A 113 17.02 -3.33 49.93
N ASP A 114 17.86 -2.61 50.68
CA ASP A 114 19.22 -2.25 50.29
C ASP A 114 20.28 -3.22 50.85
N THR A 115 19.93 -4.09 51.80
CA THR A 115 20.78 -5.20 52.27
C THR A 115 20.62 -6.49 51.46
N ALA A 116 19.57 -6.60 50.64
CA ALA A 116 19.49 -7.60 49.59
C ALA A 116 20.27 -7.08 48.38
N GLU A 117 21.45 -7.64 48.11
CA GLU A 117 22.25 -7.38 46.92
C GLU A 117 21.36 -7.43 45.67
N LYS A 118 21.02 -6.26 45.13
CA LYS A 118 20.30 -6.17 43.86
C LYS A 118 21.25 -6.65 42.78
N GLU A 119 20.96 -7.80 42.20
CA GLU A 119 21.65 -8.30 41.02
C GLU A 119 21.69 -7.18 39.97
N LYS A 120 22.90 -6.87 39.49
CA LYS A 120 23.16 -5.75 38.57
C LYS A 120 22.28 -5.90 37.34
N THR A 121 21.29 -5.02 37.22
CA THR A 121 20.37 -5.04 36.08
C THR A 121 21.07 -4.51 34.82
N HIS A 122 20.51 -4.86 33.67
CA HIS A 122 20.89 -4.47 32.29
C HIS A 122 21.08 -2.95 32.03
N LEU A 123 20.97 -2.10 33.04
CA LEU A 123 21.27 -0.67 33.02
C LEU A 123 22.75 -0.36 33.32
N GLU A 124 23.48 -1.25 34.01
CA GLU A 124 24.91 -1.07 34.35
C GLU A 124 25.88 -1.76 33.37
N VAL A 125 25.42 -2.77 32.63
CA VAL A 125 26.25 -3.49 31.66
C VAL A 125 25.73 -3.17 30.26
N PRO A 126 26.54 -2.55 29.37
CA PRO A 126 26.18 -2.39 27.97
C PRO A 126 25.88 -3.77 27.37
N LEU A 127 24.68 -3.96 26.82
CA LEU A 127 24.37 -5.21 26.12
C LEU A 127 25.30 -5.34 24.90
N GLU A 128 26.02 -6.45 24.81
CA GLU A 128 26.76 -6.79 23.60
C GLU A 128 25.78 -6.98 22.44
N GLU A 129 25.96 -6.21 21.37
CA GLU A 129 25.10 -6.30 20.21
C GLU A 129 25.27 -7.66 19.53
N ASN A 130 24.16 -8.38 19.37
CA ASN A 130 24.17 -9.67 18.71
C ASN A 130 24.48 -9.49 17.22
N ILE A 131 25.69 -9.87 16.81
CA ILE A 131 26.23 -9.74 15.44
C ILE A 131 25.38 -10.49 14.41
N ASN A 132 24.59 -11.49 14.83
CA ASN A 132 23.64 -12.21 13.98
C ASN A 132 22.30 -11.46 13.78
N ARG A 133 22.06 -10.41 14.57
CA ARG A 133 20.96 -9.46 14.37
C ARG A 133 21.52 -8.24 13.65
N ARG A 134 22.10 -8.46 12.46
CA ARG A 134 22.48 -7.36 11.56
C ARG A 134 21.24 -6.52 11.30
N VAL A 135 21.17 -5.34 11.91
CA VAL A 135 20.32 -4.27 11.42
C VAL A 135 20.85 -4.00 10.02
N LEU A 136 20.10 -4.40 9.00
CA LEU A 136 20.51 -4.12 7.64
C LEU A 136 20.63 -2.61 7.53
N GLU A 137 21.82 -2.21 7.08
CA GLU A 137 22.24 -0.86 6.76
C GLU A 137 21.09 -0.05 6.14
N GLU A 138 20.95 1.20 6.57
CA GLU A 138 19.95 2.16 6.10
C GLU A 138 20.06 2.33 4.57
N GLY A 139 19.37 1.46 3.82
CA GLY A 139 19.50 1.38 2.37
C GLY A 139 19.28 -0.01 1.77
N SER A 140 19.32 -1.08 2.57
CA SER A 140 19.00 -2.43 2.07
C SER A 140 17.49 -2.65 2.05
N VAL A 141 16.89 -2.59 0.87
CA VAL A 141 15.47 -2.90 0.68
C VAL A 141 15.28 -4.41 0.71
N GLU A 142 14.72 -4.94 1.80
CA GLU A 142 14.37 -6.36 1.91
C GLU A 142 13.08 -6.66 1.16
N ALA A 143 13.21 -7.30 0.00
CA ALA A 143 12.07 -7.92 -0.66
C ALA A 143 11.84 -9.34 -0.11
N ARG A 144 11.01 -9.46 0.93
CA ARG A 144 10.69 -10.77 1.54
C ARG A 144 9.66 -11.57 0.75
N THR A 145 8.91 -10.90 -0.13
CA THR A 145 7.91 -11.51 -1.00
C THR A 145 8.32 -11.35 -2.46
N ILE A 146 7.81 -12.24 -3.33
CA ILE A 146 8.06 -12.15 -4.78
C ILE A 146 7.52 -10.82 -5.32
N GLU A 147 6.37 -10.36 -4.81
CA GLU A 147 5.76 -9.08 -5.16
C GLU A 147 6.63 -7.89 -4.75
N ASP A 148 7.20 -7.89 -3.53
CA ASP A 148 8.16 -6.87 -3.12
C ASP A 148 9.44 -6.92 -3.96
N ALA A 149 9.91 -8.12 -4.33
CA ALA A 149 11.11 -8.26 -5.16
C ALA A 149 10.87 -7.66 -6.55
N ILE A 150 9.69 -7.91 -7.11
CA ILE A 150 9.23 -7.31 -8.36
C ILE A 150 9.10 -5.80 -8.20
N ALA A 151 8.50 -5.30 -7.12
CA ALA A 151 8.34 -3.85 -6.91
C ALA A 151 9.69 -3.12 -6.83
N VAL A 152 10.65 -3.70 -6.09
CA VAL A 152 12.01 -3.14 -5.90
C VAL A 152 12.84 -3.21 -7.18
N LEU A 153 12.73 -4.29 -7.95
CA LEU A 153 13.47 -4.46 -9.21
C LEU A 153 12.74 -3.84 -10.41
N SER A 154 11.45 -3.53 -10.29
CA SER A 154 10.70 -2.86 -11.35
C SER A 154 11.11 -1.41 -11.39
N VAL A 155 11.80 -1.02 -12.46
CA VAL A 155 11.89 0.38 -12.86
C VAL A 155 10.45 0.82 -13.10
N ALA A 156 9.92 1.70 -12.25
CA ALA A 156 8.58 2.24 -12.38
C ALA A 156 8.45 2.88 -13.76
N ASN A 157 7.97 2.10 -14.72
CA ASN A 157 7.50 2.58 -15.99
C ASN A 157 6.16 3.22 -15.70
N ASP A 158 6.20 4.40 -15.07
CA ASP A 158 5.09 5.33 -15.00
C ASP A 158 4.83 5.83 -16.42
N LEU A 159 4.23 4.93 -17.22
CA LEU A 159 3.77 5.22 -18.56
C LEU A 159 2.78 6.37 -18.42
N ASP A 160 3.19 7.52 -18.95
CA ASP A 160 2.45 8.76 -18.81
C ASP A 160 1.04 8.61 -19.40
N ARG A 161 0.08 9.12 -18.65
CA ARG A 161 -1.35 9.10 -18.97
C ARG A 161 -1.78 10.34 -19.76
N HIS A 162 -0.94 11.38 -19.81
CA HIS A 162 -1.23 12.67 -20.43
C HIS A 162 -0.14 13.15 -21.42
N PRO A 163 0.12 12.39 -22.49
CA PRO A 163 1.10 12.78 -23.51
C PRO A 163 0.77 14.14 -24.15
N GLU A 164 -0.52 14.49 -24.27
CA GLU A 164 -1.00 15.77 -24.80
C GLU A 164 -0.47 16.99 -24.03
N ARG A 165 -0.31 16.88 -22.70
CA ARG A 165 0.18 18.00 -21.88
C ARG A 165 1.67 18.24 -22.08
N ARG A 166 2.45 17.17 -22.30
CA ARG A 166 3.90 17.26 -22.53
C ARG A 166 4.27 17.62 -23.97
N MET A 167 3.37 17.39 -24.94
CA MET A 167 3.60 17.71 -26.35
C MET A 167 4.11 19.14 -26.58
N LYS A 168 3.51 20.14 -25.91
CA LYS A 168 3.91 21.55 -26.09
C LYS A 168 5.31 21.80 -25.52
N ALA A 169 5.60 21.32 -24.32
CA ALA A 169 6.90 21.51 -23.66
C ALA A 169 8.02 20.75 -24.36
N ALA A 170 7.74 19.52 -24.81
CA ALA A 170 8.68 18.70 -25.55
C ALA A 170 8.95 19.29 -26.95
N PHE A 171 7.93 19.84 -27.62
CA PHE A 171 8.11 20.54 -28.89
C PHE A 171 8.95 21.82 -28.73
N THR A 172 8.76 22.59 -27.65
CA THR A 172 9.59 23.80 -27.41
C THR A 172 11.05 23.43 -27.14
N ALA A 173 11.30 22.39 -26.35
CA ALA A 173 12.66 21.89 -26.11
C ALA A 173 13.31 21.39 -27.41
N PHE A 174 12.54 20.71 -28.26
CA PHE A 174 13.01 20.24 -29.57
C PHE A 174 13.26 21.40 -30.56
N GLU A 175 12.43 22.46 -30.53
CA GLU A 175 12.62 23.66 -31.35
C GLU A 175 13.92 24.37 -30.96
N GLU A 176 14.20 24.53 -29.67
CA GLU A 176 15.42 25.20 -29.19
C GLU A 176 16.71 24.49 -29.62
N VAL A 177 16.72 23.15 -29.60
CA VAL A 177 17.88 22.35 -29.97
C VAL A 177 18.07 22.24 -31.49
N ASN A 178 16.98 22.00 -32.24
CA ASN A 178 17.07 21.66 -33.67
C ASN A 178 16.96 22.88 -34.60
N LEU A 179 16.33 23.98 -34.17
CA LEU A 179 16.19 25.16 -35.02
C LEU A 179 17.53 25.80 -35.41
N PRO A 180 18.55 25.93 -34.53
CA PRO A 180 19.87 26.42 -34.92
C PRO A 180 20.57 25.51 -35.92
N ARG A 181 20.47 24.19 -35.72
CA ARG A 181 21.03 23.17 -36.63
C ARG A 181 20.41 23.28 -38.03
N LEU A 182 19.09 23.34 -38.11
CA LEU A 182 18.36 23.49 -39.39
C LEU A 182 18.68 24.79 -40.11
N LYS A 183 18.95 25.89 -39.38
CA LYS A 183 19.39 27.16 -39.95
C LYS A 183 20.80 27.09 -40.54
N GLN A 184 21.71 26.33 -39.91
CA GLN A 184 23.07 26.11 -40.41
C GLN A 184 23.06 25.20 -41.64
N GLU A 185 22.26 24.14 -41.63
CA GLU A 185 22.14 23.20 -42.75
C GLU A 185 21.44 23.84 -43.96
N ASN A 186 20.48 24.74 -43.73
CA ASN A 186 19.67 25.37 -44.78
C ASN A 186 19.60 26.90 -44.63
N PRO A 187 20.70 27.63 -44.92
CA PRO A 187 20.75 29.09 -44.75
C PRO A 187 19.81 29.87 -45.68
N ASN A 188 19.42 29.29 -46.82
CA ASN A 188 18.60 29.97 -47.83
C ASN A 188 17.08 29.84 -47.58
N MET A 189 16.66 29.04 -46.58
CA MET A 189 15.24 28.82 -46.31
C MET A 189 14.64 29.85 -45.36
N ARG A 190 13.39 30.22 -45.60
CA ARG A 190 12.63 31.11 -44.71
C ARG A 190 12.30 30.38 -43.42
N LEU A 191 12.21 31.11 -42.30
CA LEU A 191 11.86 30.55 -40.99
C LEU A 191 10.58 29.71 -41.00
N SER A 192 9.58 30.09 -41.79
CA SER A 192 8.33 29.31 -41.94
C SER A 192 8.58 27.93 -42.56
N GLN A 193 9.50 27.82 -43.52
CA GLN A 193 9.87 26.56 -44.18
C GLN A 193 10.70 25.70 -43.22
N LEU A 194 11.64 26.31 -42.48
CA LEU A 194 12.40 25.62 -41.44
C LEU A 194 11.49 25.06 -40.34
N LYS A 195 10.49 25.82 -39.89
CA LYS A 195 9.49 25.34 -38.92
C LYS A 195 8.62 24.21 -39.48
N GLN A 196 8.31 24.21 -40.77
CA GLN A 196 7.61 23.09 -41.41
C GLN A 196 8.48 21.82 -41.44
N LEU A 197 9.77 21.95 -41.74
CA LEU A 197 10.72 20.84 -41.73
C LEU A 197 10.93 20.30 -40.30
N LEU A 198 11.12 21.20 -39.35
CA LEU A 198 11.22 20.88 -37.91
C LEU A 198 9.98 20.14 -37.42
N LYS A 199 8.77 20.56 -37.82
CA LYS A 199 7.52 19.85 -37.48
C LYS A 199 7.45 18.45 -38.10
N LYS A 200 7.98 18.26 -39.32
CA LYS A 200 8.05 16.93 -39.95
C LYS A 200 9.02 16.00 -39.22
N GLU A 201 10.18 16.52 -38.81
CA GLU A 201 11.15 15.79 -38.00
C GLU A 201 10.59 15.46 -36.62
N TRP A 202 9.91 16.43 -35.99
CA TRP A 202 9.25 16.25 -34.70
C TRP A 202 8.21 15.11 -34.72
N MET A 203 7.36 15.04 -35.76
CA MET A 203 6.36 13.97 -35.88
C MET A 203 7.00 12.57 -35.94
N LYS A 204 8.25 12.44 -36.40
CA LYS A 204 8.99 11.17 -36.48
C LYS A 204 9.97 10.95 -35.32
N SER A 205 10.24 11.98 -34.53
CA SER A 205 11.24 11.95 -33.47
C SER A 205 10.80 11.05 -32.31
N PRO A 206 11.72 10.31 -31.66
CA PRO A 206 11.44 9.58 -30.43
C PRO A 206 11.14 10.52 -29.24
N GLU A 207 11.56 11.79 -29.33
CA GLU A 207 11.28 12.83 -28.31
C GLU A 207 9.81 13.25 -28.29
N ASN A 208 9.03 12.91 -29.33
CA ASN A 208 7.60 13.17 -29.35
C ASN A 208 6.87 12.21 -28.39
N PRO A 209 6.24 12.70 -27.30
CA PRO A 209 5.54 11.85 -26.34
C PRO A 209 4.43 10.99 -26.96
N MET A 210 3.91 11.38 -28.13
CA MET A 210 2.90 10.61 -28.87
C MET A 210 3.48 9.34 -29.52
N ASN A 211 4.77 9.34 -29.87
CA ASN A 211 5.47 8.18 -30.43
C ASN A 211 5.98 7.23 -29.33
N GLN A 212 5.94 7.67 -28.07
CA GLN A 212 6.32 6.88 -26.90
C GLN A 212 5.15 6.02 -26.41
N ARG A 213 5.45 4.93 -25.70
CA ARG A 213 4.41 4.07 -25.09
C ARG A 213 3.71 4.86 -23.98
N HIS A 214 2.41 5.11 -24.14
CA HIS A 214 1.57 5.80 -23.15
C HIS A 214 0.43 4.90 -22.67
N LYS A 215 -0.04 5.12 -21.45
CA LYS A 215 -1.21 4.41 -20.90
C LYS A 215 -2.49 5.08 -21.41
N ALA A 216 -3.52 4.27 -21.68
CA ALA A 216 -4.83 4.79 -22.02
C ALA A 216 -5.40 5.62 -20.84
N TYR A 217 -6.06 6.74 -21.15
CA TYR A 217 -6.62 7.62 -20.11
C TYR A 217 -7.57 6.90 -19.14
N ASN A 218 -8.21 5.80 -19.56
CA ASN A 218 -9.15 5.03 -18.73
C ASN A 218 -8.56 3.72 -18.14
N SER A 219 -7.25 3.45 -18.25
CA SER A 219 -6.71 2.24 -17.62
C SER A 219 -6.82 2.35 -16.09
N GLN A 220 -7.41 1.34 -15.45
CA GLN A 220 -7.37 1.24 -13.99
C GLN A 220 -5.93 0.97 -13.52
N LYS A 221 -5.67 1.37 -12.27
CA LYS A 221 -4.34 1.40 -11.68
C LYS A 221 -3.81 -0.01 -11.45
#